data_AF-A0A7S2S6D8-F1
#
_entry.id   AF-A0A7S2S6D8-F1
#
_cell.length_a   1.000
_cell.length_b   1.000
_cell.length_c   1.000
_cell.angle_alpha   90.00
_cell.angle_beta   90.00
_cell.angle_gamma   90.00
#
_symmetry.space_group_name_H-M   'P 1'
#
loop_
_entity.id
_entity.type
_entity.pdbx_description
1 polymer ?
#
loop_
_entity_poly.entity_id
_entity_poly.type
_entity_poly.pdbx_seq_one_letter_code
_entity_poly.pdbx_strand_id
1 'polypeptide(L)'
;LVNIFETVPEGFELLQAGKEAFIKYGYMLTRHADVHQIVSHKTVILDMFFDVVVPRLLPIIKSNPRKRHTVLLVLSSFAGFEASSRTYMIRKLHESLNRVGPFLHCLTILIFMEQNLSSSGEGVALLDLYAYYALIGMSHSSPTLRAGSLAMVAVILQHDHNSIPRILPKLRQLVNDPWWEVQTQLVIVCSKLLDELDPSQDNYEQYRQLSNQCINNSSN
;
A
#
# COMPACT_ATOMS: atom_id res chain seq x y z
N LEU A 1 -14.71 -0.49 16.32
CA LEU A 1 -14.58 -0.85 14.89
C LEU A 1 -15.73 -1.80 14.57
N VAL A 2 -16.83 -1.24 14.06
CA VAL A 2 -17.99 -2.04 13.66
C VAL A 2 -17.61 -2.86 12.43
N ASN A 3 -17.92 -4.14 12.46
CA ASN A 3 -17.70 -5.11 11.39
C ASN A 3 -18.49 -4.68 10.14
N ILE A 4 -17.87 -3.92 9.24
CA ILE A 4 -18.43 -3.59 7.92
C ILE A 4 -18.47 -4.83 7.01
N PHE A 5 -17.93 -5.96 7.46
CA PHE A 5 -17.86 -7.22 6.70
C PHE A 5 -19.09 -8.13 6.81
N GLU A 6 -20.08 -7.83 7.67
CA GLU A 6 -21.27 -8.71 7.83
C GLU A 6 -22.41 -8.45 6.84
N THR A 7 -22.24 -7.48 5.95
CA THR A 7 -23.08 -7.29 4.76
C THR A 7 -22.10 -7.03 3.62
N VAL A 8 -21.83 -7.94 2.68
CA VAL A 8 -22.68 -8.18 1.52
C VAL A 8 -22.02 -9.33 0.70
N PRO A 9 -22.40 -10.60 0.89
CA PRO A 9 -21.93 -11.72 0.06
C PRO A 9 -22.27 -11.53 -1.42
N GLU A 10 -23.46 -11.00 -1.72
CA GLU A 10 -23.99 -10.79 -3.07
C GLU A 10 -23.15 -9.82 -3.92
N GLY A 11 -22.55 -8.81 -3.29
CA GLY A 11 -21.72 -7.81 -3.96
C GLY A 11 -20.35 -8.36 -4.36
N PHE A 12 -19.84 -9.34 -3.61
CA PHE A 12 -18.61 -10.05 -3.99
C PHE A 12 -18.85 -10.95 -5.21
N GLU A 13 -19.97 -11.67 -5.24
CA GLU A 13 -20.37 -12.51 -6.39
C GLU A 13 -20.60 -11.68 -7.65
N LEU A 14 -21.31 -10.55 -7.54
CA LEU A 14 -21.53 -9.63 -8.67
C LEU A 14 -20.21 -9.03 -9.19
N LEU A 15 -19.30 -8.66 -8.28
CA LEU A 15 -17.98 -8.16 -8.67
C LEU A 15 -17.18 -9.24 -9.40
N GLN A 16 -17.21 -10.47 -8.91
CA GLN A 16 -16.52 -11.60 -9.51
C GLN A 16 -17.08 -11.93 -10.90
N ALA A 17 -18.41 -11.98 -11.04
CA ALA A 17 -19.07 -12.18 -12.33
C ALA A 17 -18.75 -11.04 -13.33
N GLY A 18 -18.76 -9.79 -12.86
CA GLY A 18 -18.39 -8.63 -13.68
C GLY A 18 -16.93 -8.68 -14.13
N LYS A 19 -16.02 -9.07 -13.24
CA LYS A 19 -14.61 -9.31 -13.55
C LYS A 19 -14.44 -10.39 -14.60
N GLU A 20 -15.10 -11.53 -14.43
CA GLU A 20 -15.04 -12.65 -15.39
C GLU A 20 -15.58 -12.25 -16.77
N ALA A 21 -16.70 -11.51 -16.82
CA ALA A 21 -17.24 -10.98 -18.06
C ALA A 21 -16.26 -10.02 -18.75
N PHE A 22 -15.63 -9.11 -17.99
CA PHE A 22 -14.63 -8.19 -18.52
C PHE A 22 -13.39 -8.93 -19.05
N ILE A 23 -12.88 -9.89 -18.28
CA ILE A 23 -11.75 -10.74 -18.69
C ILE A 23 -12.07 -11.49 -19.97
N LYS A 24 -13.26 -12.10 -20.07
CA LYS A 24 -13.72 -12.80 -21.26
C LYS A 24 -13.78 -11.87 -22.48
N TYR A 25 -14.29 -10.65 -22.29
CA TYR A 25 -14.33 -9.65 -23.34
C TYR A 25 -12.92 -9.19 -23.77
N GLY A 26 -12.02 -8.98 -22.80
CA GLY A 26 -10.62 -8.66 -23.06
C GLY A 26 -9.93 -9.76 -23.88
N TYR A 27 -10.12 -11.03 -23.50
CA TYR A 27 -9.60 -12.16 -24.27
C TYR A 27 -10.14 -12.23 -25.70
N MET A 28 -11.43 -11.94 -25.89
CA MET A 28 -12.02 -11.87 -27.24
C MET A 28 -11.34 -10.78 -28.07
N LEU A 29 -11.17 -9.58 -27.50
CA LEU A 29 -10.49 -8.48 -28.18
C LEU A 29 -9.03 -8.79 -28.51
N THR A 30 -8.27 -9.37 -27.58
CA THR A 30 -6.86 -9.73 -27.81
C THR A 30 -6.71 -10.82 -28.86
N ARG A 31 -7.62 -11.81 -28.88
CA ARG A 31 -7.59 -12.90 -29.87
C ARG A 31 -7.88 -12.42 -31.29
N HIS A 32 -8.64 -11.33 -31.42
CA HIS A 32 -8.86 -10.67 -32.71
C HIS A 32 -7.70 -9.76 -33.13
N ALA A 33 -6.80 -9.39 -32.21
CA ALA A 33 -5.67 -8.48 -32.44
C ALA A 33 -4.31 -9.17 -32.67
N ASP A 34 -4.26 -10.50 -32.68
CA ASP A 34 -3.02 -11.26 -32.49
C ASP A 34 -2.10 -11.29 -33.72
N VAL A 35 -1.03 -10.50 -33.71
CA VAL A 35 0.27 -10.86 -34.32
C VAL A 35 1.42 -10.19 -33.52
N HIS A 36 2.25 -11.00 -32.84
CA HIS A 36 3.64 -10.73 -32.41
C HIS A 36 4.03 -10.11 -31.04
N GLN A 37 3.24 -10.17 -29.95
CA GLN A 37 3.80 -9.74 -28.64
C GLN A 37 3.67 -10.72 -27.48
N ILE A 38 4.85 -11.06 -26.93
CA ILE A 38 5.13 -11.81 -25.70
C ILE A 38 4.76 -10.93 -24.49
N VAL A 39 3.48 -10.61 -24.32
CA VAL A 39 3.00 -9.87 -23.15
C VAL A 39 2.03 -10.77 -22.40
N SER A 40 2.24 -10.92 -21.08
CA SER A 40 1.36 -11.72 -20.23
C SER A 40 -0.08 -11.23 -20.38
N HIS A 41 -1.02 -12.16 -20.62
CA HIS A 41 -2.45 -11.86 -20.77
C HIS A 41 -3.00 -10.98 -19.62
N LYS A 42 -2.42 -11.09 -18.41
CA LYS A 42 -2.79 -10.28 -17.24
C LYS A 42 -2.46 -8.80 -17.45
N THR A 43 -1.29 -8.48 -18.00
CA THR A 43 -0.88 -7.10 -18.28
C THR A 43 -1.80 -6.46 -19.31
N VAL A 44 -2.18 -7.20 -20.35
CA VAL A 44 -3.10 -6.70 -21.39
C VAL A 44 -4.49 -6.41 -20.84
N ILE A 45 -5.04 -7.32 -20.03
CA ILE A 45 -6.33 -7.10 -19.36
C ILE A 45 -6.26 -5.88 -18.44
N LEU A 46 -5.16 -5.75 -17.70
CA LEU A 46 -4.93 -4.62 -16.82
C LEU A 46 -4.81 -3.30 -17.58
N ASP A 47 -4.10 -3.28 -18.72
CA ASP A 47 -4.02 -2.12 -19.61
C ASP A 47 -5.40 -1.73 -20.15
N MET A 48 -6.19 -2.69 -20.64
CA MET A 48 -7.57 -2.42 -21.06
C MET A 48 -8.42 -1.84 -19.92
N PHE A 49 -8.23 -2.33 -18.69
CA PHE A 49 -8.92 -1.79 -17.52
C PHE A 49 -8.48 -0.35 -17.23
N PHE A 50 -7.18 -0.06 -17.34
CA PHE A 50 -6.63 1.29 -17.18
C PHE A 50 -7.05 2.26 -18.28
N ASP A 51 -7.28 1.78 -19.50
CA ASP A 51 -7.67 2.60 -20.64
C ASP A 51 -9.17 2.89 -20.65
N VAL A 52 -10.00 1.92 -20.24
CA VAL A 52 -11.47 2.02 -20.38
C VAL A 52 -12.15 2.39 -19.06
N VAL A 53 -11.77 1.76 -17.96
CA VAL A 53 -12.51 1.82 -16.69
C VAL A 53 -11.92 2.86 -15.76
N VAL A 54 -10.59 2.83 -15.55
CA VAL A 54 -9.92 3.73 -14.61
C VAL A 54 -10.19 5.21 -14.87
N PRO A 55 -10.25 5.75 -16.11
CA PRO A 55 -10.49 7.17 -16.33
C PRO A 55 -11.83 7.65 -15.76
N ARG A 56 -12.84 6.77 -15.71
CA ARG A 56 -14.14 7.04 -15.10
C ARG A 56 -14.10 6.97 -13.56
N LEU A 57 -13.18 6.19 -13.01
CA LEU A 57 -12.98 6.03 -11.57
C LEU A 57 -12.04 7.10 -10.98
N LEU A 58 -11.13 7.69 -11.78
CA LEU A 58 -10.16 8.68 -11.31
C LEU A 58 -10.80 9.87 -10.58
N PRO A 59 -11.90 10.49 -11.04
CA PRO A 59 -12.55 11.56 -10.29
C PRO A 59 -13.01 11.09 -8.90
N ILE A 60 -13.48 9.85 -8.80
CA ILE A 60 -13.92 9.25 -7.53
C ILE A 60 -12.72 9.04 -6.61
N ILE A 61 -11.63 8.43 -7.11
CA ILE A 61 -10.40 8.17 -6.34
C ILE A 61 -9.79 9.49 -5.84
N LYS A 62 -9.74 10.52 -6.71
CA LYS A 62 -9.15 11.82 -6.37
C LYS A 62 -9.96 12.54 -5.29
N SER A 63 -11.28 12.59 -5.43
CA SER A 63 -12.15 13.43 -4.60
C SER A 63 -12.76 12.73 -3.37
N ASN A 64 -12.80 11.39 -3.34
CA ASN A 64 -13.51 10.65 -2.28
C ASN A 64 -12.60 9.62 -1.59
N PRO A 65 -11.84 10.02 -0.55
CA PRO A 65 -10.97 9.11 0.21
C PRO A 65 -11.67 7.84 0.71
N ARG A 66 -12.93 7.96 1.17
CA ARG A 66 -13.74 6.84 1.68
C ARG A 66 -14.05 5.77 0.64
N LYS A 67 -14.08 6.13 -0.65
CA LYS A 67 -14.38 5.19 -1.75
C LYS A 67 -13.12 4.52 -2.31
N ARG A 68 -11.92 4.98 -1.92
CA ARG A 68 -10.64 4.47 -2.45
C ARG A 68 -10.50 2.98 -2.17
N HIS A 69 -10.84 2.51 -0.97
CA HIS A 69 -10.71 1.09 -0.63
C HIS A 69 -11.46 0.19 -1.60
N THR A 70 -12.75 0.44 -1.81
CA THR A 70 -13.58 -0.33 -2.75
C THR A 70 -13.02 -0.30 -4.17
N VAL A 71 -12.64 0.89 -4.67
CA VAL A 71 -12.09 1.02 -6.02
C VAL A 71 -10.77 0.27 -6.17
N LEU A 72 -9.89 0.36 -5.17
CA LEU A 72 -8.60 -0.31 -5.17
C LEU A 72 -8.72 -1.83 -5.04
N LEU A 73 -9.75 -2.32 -4.35
CA LEU A 73 -10.07 -3.74 -4.29
C LEU A 73 -10.45 -4.28 -5.68
N VAL A 74 -11.30 -3.55 -6.42
CA VAL A 74 -11.63 -3.88 -7.80
C VAL A 74 -10.37 -3.88 -8.67
N LEU A 75 -9.59 -2.79 -8.63
CA LEU A 75 -8.36 -2.66 -9.41
C LEU A 75 -7.36 -3.81 -9.12
N SER A 76 -7.16 -4.10 -7.84
CA SER A 76 -6.30 -5.18 -7.35
C SER A 76 -6.70 -6.55 -7.88
N SER A 77 -8.00 -6.79 -8.03
CA SER A 77 -8.51 -8.06 -8.55
C SER A 77 -8.04 -8.35 -9.98
N PHE A 78 -7.82 -7.31 -10.80
CA PHE A 78 -7.33 -7.44 -12.18
C PHE A 78 -5.80 -7.62 -12.27
N ALA A 79 -5.05 -7.09 -11.30
CA ALA A 79 -3.59 -7.26 -11.27
C ALA A 79 -3.14 -8.65 -10.77
N GLY A 80 -4.01 -9.41 -10.09
CA GLY A 80 -3.65 -10.70 -9.51
C GLY A 80 -2.79 -10.57 -8.24
N PHE A 81 -1.97 -11.57 -7.92
CA PHE A 81 -1.16 -11.60 -6.69
C PHE A 81 0.36 -11.54 -6.94
N GLU A 82 0.79 -11.57 -8.20
CA GLU A 82 2.22 -11.50 -8.54
C GLU A 82 2.78 -10.10 -8.28
N ALA A 83 3.96 -10.03 -7.66
CA ALA A 83 4.59 -8.78 -7.27
C ALA A 83 4.91 -7.86 -8.47
N SER A 84 5.28 -8.43 -9.61
CA SER A 84 5.52 -7.71 -10.87
C SER A 84 4.24 -7.04 -11.41
N SER A 85 3.14 -7.78 -11.46
CA SER A 85 1.83 -7.27 -11.89
C SER A 85 1.29 -6.20 -10.92
N ARG A 86 1.50 -6.37 -9.61
CA ARG A 86 1.16 -5.36 -8.59
C ARG A 86 1.99 -4.09 -8.75
N THR A 87 3.29 -4.22 -8.96
CA THR A 87 4.20 -3.10 -9.21
C THR A 87 3.78 -2.32 -10.46
N TYR A 88 3.43 -3.04 -11.54
CA TYR A 88 2.94 -2.43 -12.78
C TYR A 88 1.64 -1.65 -12.56
N MET A 89 0.65 -2.26 -11.89
CA MET A 89 -0.61 -1.61 -11.53
C MET A 89 -0.38 -0.33 -10.72
N ILE A 90 0.51 -0.38 -9.73
CA ILE A 90 0.82 0.79 -8.89
C ILE A 90 1.46 1.91 -9.70
N ARG A 91 2.38 1.60 -10.63
CA ARG A 91 2.99 2.59 -11.51
C ARG A 91 1.96 3.25 -12.43
N LYS A 92 1.10 2.46 -13.08
CA LYS A 92 -0.02 2.98 -13.89
C LYS A 92 -0.99 3.84 -13.08
N LEU A 93 -1.28 3.44 -11.84
CA LEU A 93 -2.12 4.23 -10.93
C LEU A 93 -1.46 5.57 -10.57
N HIS A 94 -0.14 5.58 -10.32
CA HIS A 94 0.61 6.80 -10.05
C HIS A 94 0.52 7.78 -11.23
N GLU A 95 0.81 7.30 -12.45
CA GLU A 95 0.72 8.06 -13.70
C GLU A 95 -0.69 8.62 -13.91
N SER A 96 -1.72 7.79 -13.72
CA SER A 96 -3.13 8.17 -13.91
C SER A 96 -3.62 9.21 -12.89
N LEU A 97 -3.18 9.10 -11.64
CA LEU A 97 -3.57 10.05 -10.60
C LEU A 97 -2.89 11.41 -10.78
N ASN A 98 -1.61 11.40 -11.18
CA ASN A 98 -0.77 12.60 -11.34
C ASN A 98 -0.86 13.56 -10.13
N ARG A 99 -1.02 13.01 -8.93
CA ARG A 99 -1.08 13.74 -7.66
C ARG A 99 -0.57 12.86 -6.53
N VAL A 100 0.48 13.31 -5.85
CA VAL A 100 1.17 12.54 -4.80
C VAL A 100 0.23 12.22 -3.63
N GLY A 101 -0.55 13.17 -3.12
CA GLY A 101 -1.42 12.95 -1.95
C GLY A 101 -2.44 11.80 -2.11
N PRO A 102 -3.33 11.84 -3.11
CA PRO A 102 -4.25 10.74 -3.38
C PRO A 102 -3.54 9.42 -3.66
N PHE A 103 -2.42 9.46 -4.37
CA PHE A 103 -1.62 8.27 -4.67
C PHE A 103 -1.04 7.63 -3.40
N LEU A 104 -0.46 8.42 -2.49
CA LEU A 104 0.04 7.93 -1.20
C LEU A 104 -1.09 7.28 -0.40
N HIS A 105 -2.27 7.90 -0.33
CA HIS A 105 -3.41 7.29 0.35
C HIS A 105 -3.89 5.99 -0.31
N CYS A 106 -3.69 5.82 -1.62
CA CYS A 106 -3.94 4.53 -2.26
C CYS A 106 -2.93 3.48 -1.79
N LEU A 107 -1.65 3.84 -1.66
CA LEU A 107 -0.61 2.91 -1.18
C LEU A 107 -0.82 2.50 0.28
N THR A 108 -1.27 3.41 1.14
CA THR A 108 -1.61 3.08 2.54
C THR A 108 -2.77 2.10 2.65
N ILE A 109 -3.50 1.85 1.57
CA ILE A 109 -4.54 0.82 1.49
C ILE A 109 -3.99 -0.44 0.83
N LEU A 110 -3.33 -0.28 -0.33
CA LEU A 110 -2.88 -1.41 -1.15
C LEU A 110 -1.88 -2.32 -0.43
N ILE A 111 -0.99 -1.76 0.41
CA ILE A 111 0.00 -2.58 1.13
C ILE A 111 -0.64 -3.67 2.00
N PHE A 112 -1.83 -3.40 2.57
CA PHE A 112 -2.57 -4.35 3.40
C PHE A 112 -3.35 -5.39 2.58
N MET A 113 -3.37 -5.24 1.25
CA MET A 113 -3.96 -6.20 0.32
C MET A 113 -2.90 -7.12 -0.31
N GLU A 114 -1.62 -6.88 -0.03
CA GLU A 114 -0.54 -7.66 -0.62
C GLU A 114 -0.40 -9.04 0.05
N GLN A 115 -0.14 -10.05 -0.77
CA GLN A 115 0.07 -11.44 -0.31
C GLN A 115 1.52 -11.90 -0.47
N ASN A 116 2.30 -11.21 -1.32
CA ASN A 116 3.65 -11.63 -1.72
C ASN A 116 4.69 -10.51 -1.50
N LEU A 117 4.68 -9.89 -0.31
CA LEU A 117 5.75 -8.98 0.12
C LEU A 117 6.92 -9.80 0.65
N SER A 118 8.13 -9.53 0.14
CA SER A 118 9.34 -10.23 0.54
C SER A 118 10.56 -9.33 0.37
N SER A 119 11.53 -9.44 1.29
CA SER A 119 12.86 -8.84 1.20
C SER A 119 13.83 -9.61 0.29
N SER A 120 13.39 -10.72 -0.30
CA SER A 120 14.17 -11.51 -1.26
C SER A 120 13.31 -12.02 -2.43
N GLY A 121 13.96 -12.33 -3.55
CA GLY A 121 13.29 -12.84 -4.75
C GLY A 121 12.40 -11.82 -5.46
N GLU A 122 11.27 -12.26 -5.99
CA GLU A 122 10.39 -11.46 -6.86
C GLU A 122 9.64 -10.34 -6.12
N GLY A 123 9.52 -10.41 -4.79
CA GLY A 123 8.81 -9.44 -3.95
C GLY A 123 9.59 -8.16 -3.63
N VAL A 124 10.91 -8.15 -3.85
CA VAL A 124 11.82 -7.06 -3.43
C VAL A 124 11.42 -5.73 -4.04
N ALA A 125 11.20 -5.69 -5.35
CA ALA A 125 10.88 -4.45 -6.06
C ALA A 125 9.55 -3.83 -5.60
N LEU A 126 8.58 -4.66 -5.21
CA LEU A 126 7.30 -4.20 -4.69
C LEU A 126 7.47 -3.65 -3.27
N LEU A 127 8.21 -4.35 -2.42
CA LEU A 127 8.51 -3.91 -1.05
C LEU A 127 9.30 -2.59 -1.05
N ASP A 128 10.32 -2.46 -1.90
CA ASP A 128 11.11 -1.24 -2.09
C ASP A 128 10.25 -0.06 -2.54
N LEU A 129 9.30 -0.29 -3.43
CA LEU A 129 8.34 0.73 -3.87
C LEU A 129 7.52 1.24 -2.69
N TYR A 130 6.97 0.32 -1.88
CA TYR A 130 6.21 0.70 -0.69
C TYR A 130 7.08 1.43 0.34
N ALA A 131 8.31 0.97 0.60
CA ALA A 131 9.24 1.61 1.51
C ALA A 131 9.62 3.03 1.06
N TYR A 132 9.89 3.21 -0.24
CA TYR A 132 10.16 4.51 -0.84
C TYR A 132 9.02 5.50 -0.59
N TYR A 133 7.79 5.11 -0.89
CA TYR A 133 6.63 5.99 -0.72
C TYR A 133 6.20 6.18 0.73
N ALA A 134 6.43 5.19 1.61
CA ALA A 134 6.24 5.36 3.04
C ALA A 134 7.15 6.46 3.60
N LEU A 135 8.43 6.50 3.18
CA LEU A 135 9.36 7.56 3.59
C LEU A 135 8.93 8.95 3.10
N ILE A 136 8.39 9.03 1.87
CA ILE A 136 7.81 10.27 1.35
C ILE A 136 6.61 10.70 2.19
N GLY A 137 5.66 9.78 2.43
CA GLY A 137 4.42 10.10 3.12
C GLY A 137 4.60 10.43 4.60
N MET A 138 5.61 9.86 5.28
CA MET A 138 6.00 10.26 6.64
C MET A 138 6.42 11.74 6.74
N SER A 139 6.88 12.34 5.64
CA SER A 139 7.27 13.76 5.61
C SER A 139 6.16 14.67 5.03
N HIS A 140 4.96 14.13 4.77
CA HIS A 140 3.89 14.89 4.13
C HIS A 140 3.25 15.90 5.10
N SER A 141 2.79 17.03 4.57
CA SER A 141 2.03 18.04 5.34
C SER A 141 0.72 17.52 5.94
N SER A 142 0.15 16.42 5.42
CA SER A 142 -1.13 15.87 5.86
C SER A 142 -0.88 14.88 7.00
N PRO A 143 -1.42 15.12 8.21
CA PRO A 143 -1.21 14.21 9.33
C PRO A 143 -1.77 12.81 9.07
N THR A 144 -2.91 12.71 8.36
CA THR A 144 -3.50 11.42 7.97
C THR A 144 -2.58 10.63 7.05
N LEU A 145 -1.86 11.28 6.13
CA LEU A 145 -0.87 10.60 5.28
C LEU A 145 0.35 10.19 6.07
N ARG A 146 0.84 11.01 7.01
CA ARG A 146 1.95 10.62 7.89
C ARG A 146 1.59 9.39 8.72
N ALA A 147 0.42 9.38 9.34
CA ALA A 147 -0.08 8.23 10.11
C ALA A 147 -0.26 6.99 9.22
N GLY A 148 -0.87 7.14 8.04
CA GLY A 148 -1.02 6.04 7.08
C GLY A 148 0.34 5.48 6.61
N SER A 149 1.34 6.33 6.41
CA SER A 149 2.69 5.90 6.04
C SER A 149 3.44 5.21 7.17
N LEU A 150 3.23 5.61 8.43
CA LEU A 150 3.72 4.83 9.58
C LEU A 150 3.06 3.45 9.66
N ALA A 151 1.76 3.36 9.35
CA ALA A 151 1.09 2.06 9.26
C ALA A 151 1.69 1.18 8.15
N MET A 152 2.07 1.76 7.00
CA MET A 152 2.83 1.05 5.96
C MET A 152 4.19 0.56 6.48
N VAL A 153 4.92 1.41 7.20
CA VAL A 153 6.22 1.05 7.82
C VAL A 153 6.05 -0.16 8.73
N ALA A 154 4.99 -0.21 9.54
CA ALA A 154 4.72 -1.35 10.40
C ALA A 154 4.54 -2.66 9.61
N VAL A 155 4.03 -2.62 8.37
CA VAL A 155 3.96 -3.81 7.49
C VAL A 155 5.33 -4.11 6.89
N ILE A 156 6.05 -3.10 6.39
CA ILE A 156 7.38 -3.27 5.78
C ILE A 156 8.35 -3.94 6.75
N LEU A 157 8.34 -3.52 8.01
CA LEU A 157 9.21 -4.07 9.05
C LEU A 157 8.97 -5.55 9.34
N GLN A 158 7.84 -6.13 8.95
CA GLN A 158 7.62 -7.59 9.07
C GLN A 158 8.33 -8.39 7.97
N HIS A 159 8.79 -7.71 6.91
CA HIS A 159 9.37 -8.35 5.73
C HIS A 159 10.83 -7.96 5.51
N ASP A 160 11.24 -6.74 5.89
CA ASP A 160 12.61 -6.24 5.71
C ASP A 160 13.12 -5.45 6.92
N HIS A 161 13.94 -6.10 7.74
CA HIS A 161 14.57 -5.48 8.90
C HIS A 161 15.79 -4.66 8.51
N ASN A 162 16.35 -4.87 7.31
CA ASN A 162 17.51 -4.10 6.85
C ASN A 162 17.12 -2.65 6.49
N SER A 163 15.82 -2.37 6.34
CA SER A 163 15.29 -1.02 6.15
C SER A 163 15.32 -0.15 7.42
N ILE A 164 15.54 -0.73 8.60
CA ILE A 164 15.46 0.00 9.88
C ILE A 164 16.40 1.21 9.95
N PRO A 165 17.71 1.12 9.59
CA PRO A 165 18.62 2.27 9.65
C PRO A 165 18.15 3.46 8.80
N ARG A 166 17.44 3.20 7.70
CA ARG A 166 16.89 4.23 6.82
C ARG A 166 15.62 4.86 7.39
N ILE A 167 14.81 4.09 8.10
CA ILE A 167 13.52 4.52 8.67
C ILE A 167 13.73 5.29 9.99
N LEU A 168 14.69 4.87 10.81
CA LEU A 168 14.90 5.39 12.17
C LEU A 168 15.04 6.93 12.24
N PRO A 169 15.83 7.61 11.39
CA PRO A 169 15.92 9.07 11.41
C PRO A 169 14.58 9.76 11.15
N LYS A 170 13.71 9.15 10.34
CA LYS A 170 12.37 9.67 10.04
C LYS A 170 11.42 9.48 11.21
N LEU A 171 11.50 8.37 11.93
CA LEU A 171 10.71 8.16 13.14
C LEU A 171 11.04 9.20 14.21
N ARG A 172 12.33 9.51 14.41
CA ARG A 172 12.77 10.56 15.35
C ARG A 172 12.17 11.93 15.04
N GLN A 173 11.99 12.27 13.76
CA GLN A 173 11.37 13.53 13.35
C GLN A 173 9.87 13.60 13.73
N LEU A 174 9.21 12.46 13.91
CA LEU A 174 7.78 12.35 14.20
C LEU A 174 7.45 12.19 15.69
N VAL A 175 8.45 12.03 16.55
CA VAL A 175 8.25 11.88 18.02
C VAL A 175 7.42 13.00 18.62
N ASN A 176 7.58 14.23 18.09
CA ASN A 176 6.86 15.40 18.56
C ASN A 176 5.72 15.82 17.61
N ASP A 177 5.23 14.92 16.75
CA ASP A 177 4.09 15.21 15.89
C ASP A 177 2.84 15.51 16.74
N PRO A 178 2.15 16.64 16.53
CA PRO A 178 1.00 17.01 17.35
C PRO A 178 -0.25 16.14 17.11
N TRP A 179 -0.25 15.29 16.08
CA TRP A 179 -1.42 14.52 15.69
C TRP A 179 -1.47 13.14 16.36
N TRP A 180 -2.56 12.85 17.07
CA TRP A 180 -2.65 11.66 17.93
C TRP A 180 -2.56 10.33 17.15
N GLU A 181 -3.12 10.23 15.93
CA GLU A 181 -2.96 9.01 15.12
C GLU A 181 -1.50 8.79 14.71
N VAL A 182 -0.72 9.86 14.49
CA VAL A 182 0.72 9.72 14.18
C VAL A 182 1.43 9.14 15.39
N GLN A 183 1.17 9.67 16.59
CA GLN A 183 1.73 9.16 17.84
C GLN A 183 1.35 7.69 18.08
N THR A 184 0.09 7.34 17.85
CA THR A 184 -0.39 5.95 17.98
C THR A 184 0.33 5.01 17.02
N GLN A 185 0.43 5.39 15.74
CA GLN A 185 1.13 4.57 14.74
C GLN A 185 2.64 4.50 15.02
N LEU A 186 3.22 5.55 15.58
CA LEU A 186 4.63 5.56 15.98
C LEU A 186 4.90 4.57 17.12
N VAL A 187 4.03 4.51 18.13
CA VAL A 187 4.10 3.49 19.18
C VAL A 187 4.01 2.08 18.59
N ILE A 188 3.06 1.82 17.67
CA ILE A 188 2.93 0.51 17.00
C ILE A 188 4.23 0.14 16.26
N VAL A 189 4.82 1.08 15.52
CA VAL A 189 6.09 0.86 14.81
C VAL A 189 7.22 0.58 15.80
N CYS A 190 7.32 1.35 16.89
CA CYS A 190 8.32 1.15 17.94
C CYS A 190 8.18 -0.21 18.63
N SER A 191 6.94 -0.66 18.92
CA SER A 191 6.70 -1.99 19.46
C SER A 191 7.21 -3.08 18.52
N LYS A 192 6.88 -3.00 17.22
CA LYS A 192 7.39 -3.96 16.23
C LYS A 192 8.91 -3.94 16.12
N LEU A 193 9.53 -2.77 16.18
CA LEU A 193 11.00 -2.68 16.18
C LEU A 193 11.58 -3.41 17.39
N LEU A 194 11.02 -3.19 18.59
CA LEU A 194 11.50 -3.82 19.82
C LEU A 194 11.33 -5.35 19.81
N ASP A 195 10.28 -5.87 19.18
CA ASP A 195 10.06 -7.31 19.05
C ASP A 195 11.12 -7.98 18.16
N GLU A 196 11.66 -7.25 17.18
CA GLU A 196 12.61 -7.79 16.19
C GLU A 196 14.08 -7.57 16.54
N LEU A 197 14.36 -6.80 17.60
CA LEU A 197 15.74 -6.49 18.00
C LEU A 197 16.25 -7.48 19.03
N ASP A 198 17.38 -8.10 18.71
CA ASP A 198 18.17 -8.80 19.72
C ASP A 198 18.72 -7.76 20.72
N PRO A 199 18.47 -7.93 22.04
CA PRO A 199 18.99 -7.04 23.08
C PRO A 199 20.51 -6.86 23.07
N SER A 200 21.25 -7.77 22.44
CA SER A 200 22.71 -7.69 22.28
C SER A 200 23.18 -6.79 21.14
N GLN A 201 22.28 -6.25 20.31
CA GLN A 201 22.67 -5.32 19.25
C GLN A 201 22.91 -3.89 19.77
N ASP A 202 23.99 -3.26 19.30
CA ASP A 202 24.40 -1.89 19.67
C ASP A 202 23.28 -0.83 19.50
N ASN A 203 22.33 -1.08 18.61
CA ASN A 203 21.24 -0.16 18.33
C ASN A 203 20.03 -0.33 19.27
N TYR A 204 19.95 -1.42 20.06
CA TYR A 204 18.81 -1.75 20.92
C TYR A 204 18.42 -0.59 21.86
N GLU A 205 19.41 0.03 22.51
CA GLU A 205 19.17 1.16 23.41
C GLU A 205 18.56 2.36 22.68
N GLN A 206 18.97 2.62 21.43
CA GLN A 206 18.43 3.73 20.65
C GLN A 206 16.95 3.53 20.32
N TYR A 207 16.55 2.30 19.98
CA TYR A 207 15.14 1.97 19.70
C TYR A 207 14.29 2.00 20.97
N ARG A 208 14.83 1.51 22.09
CA ARG A 208 14.17 1.57 23.40
C ARG A 208 13.96 3.01 23.86
N GLN A 209 14.96 3.88 23.70
CA GLN A 209 14.83 5.30 24.01
C GLN A 209 13.75 5.98 23.14
N LEU A 210 13.74 5.69 21.84
CA LEU A 210 12.71 6.20 20.93
C LEU A 210 11.30 5.75 21.37
N SER A 211 11.12 4.46 21.67
CA SER A 211 9.84 3.92 22.15
C SER A 211 9.36 4.61 23.42
N ASN A 212 10.24 4.78 24.41
CA ASN A 212 9.92 5.47 25.67
C ASN A 212 9.53 6.94 25.44
N GLN A 213 10.20 7.65 24.52
CA GLN A 213 9.82 9.01 24.17
C GLN A 213 8.42 9.08 23.57
N CYS A 214 8.06 8.15 22.69
CA CYS A 214 6.73 8.08 22.06
C CYS A 214 5.64 7.81 23.11
N ILE A 215 5.87 6.86 24.02
CA ILE A 215 4.93 6.51 25.09
C ILE A 215 4.68 7.71 26.02
N ASN A 216 5.75 8.39 26.44
CA ASN A 216 5.64 9.55 27.31
C ASN A 216 4.88 10.71 26.64
N ASN A 217 5.10 10.93 25.34
CA ASN A 217 4.39 11.96 24.59
C ASN A 217 2.91 11.62 24.36
N SER A 218 2.55 10.33 24.26
CA SER A 218 1.16 9.89 24.09
C SER A 218 0.31 9.94 25.36
N SER A 219 0.94 10.12 26.53
CA SER A 219 0.28 10.13 27.85
C SER A 219 -0.10 11.54 28.33
N ASN A 220 0.27 12.58 27.59
CA ASN A 220 -0.05 14.00 27.85
C ASN A 220 -1.17 14.47 26.92
#